data_AF-A0A3D0KN01-F1
#
_entry.id   AF-A0A3D0KN01-F1
#
_cell.length_a   1.000
_cell.length_b   1.000
_cell.length_c   1.000
_cell.angle_alpha   90.00
_cell.angle_beta   90.00
_cell.angle_gamma   90.00
#
_symmetry.space_group_name_H-M   'P 1'
#
loop_
_entity.id
_entity.type
_entity.pdbx_description
1 polymer ?
#
loop_
_entity_poly.entity_id
_entity_poly.type
_entity_poly.pdbx_seq_one_letter_code
_entity_poly.pdbx_strand_id
1 'polypeptide(L)'
;MTTAPAAADTILRFFKDTGTRTDDYDMIFTGDLGAVGSLALYELLKKEGVFIKERHKDCGMMIFDRTGQDVHAGGSGCGCCASVLCSEIFNGMTQGKYSNILFVATGALLSVTSVGQKKTIPSVAHLVNFTRTLNRDASE
;
A
#
# COMPACT_ATOMS: atom_id res chain seq x y z
N MET A 1 -11.30 -13.07 3.70
CA MET A 1 -10.93 -12.01 4.67
C MET A 1 -9.84 -11.18 4.05
N THR A 2 -10.03 -9.86 3.95
CA THR A 2 -9.04 -8.97 3.33
C THR A 2 -9.02 -7.64 4.09
N THR A 3 -7.85 -7.03 4.16
CA THR A 3 -7.62 -5.68 4.71
C THR A 3 -7.94 -4.58 3.69
N ALA A 4 -8.37 -4.94 2.48
CA ALA A 4 -8.71 -4.01 1.40
C ALA A 4 -9.78 -2.95 1.78
N PRO A 5 -10.84 -3.24 2.57
CA PRO A 5 -11.77 -2.21 3.02
C PRO A 5 -11.10 -1.12 3.86
N ALA A 6 -10.18 -1.50 4.76
CA ALA A 6 -9.45 -0.52 5.57
C ALA A 6 -8.53 0.34 4.70
N ALA A 7 -7.83 -0.26 3.72
CA ALA A 7 -7.00 0.49 2.78
C ALA A 7 -7.84 1.47 1.93
N ALA A 8 -8.96 1.02 1.38
CA ALA A 8 -9.85 1.84 0.57
C ALA A 8 -10.37 3.05 1.37
N ASP A 9 -10.89 2.81 2.57
CA ASP A 9 -11.42 3.83 3.45
C ASP A 9 -10.35 4.86 3.85
N THR A 10 -9.13 4.42 4.20
CA THR A 10 -8.02 5.34 4.50
C THR A 10 -7.62 6.19 3.29
N ILE A 11 -7.56 5.61 2.08
CA ILE A 11 -7.23 6.35 0.85
C ILE A 11 -8.30 7.40 0.52
N LEU A 12 -9.58 7.01 0.61
CA LEU A 12 -10.71 7.91 0.34
C LEU A 12 -10.75 9.07 1.32
N ARG A 13 -10.56 8.78 2.61
CA ARG A 13 -10.48 9.81 3.66
C ARG A 13 -9.31 10.75 3.42
N PHE A 14 -8.14 10.22 3.10
CA PHE A 14 -6.98 11.05 2.78
C PHE A 14 -7.24 11.99 1.60
N PHE A 15 -7.75 11.49 0.46
CA PHE A 15 -8.08 12.34 -0.69
C PHE A 15 -9.14 13.40 -0.37
N LYS A 16 -10.14 13.05 0.44
CA LYS A 16 -11.15 14.00 0.90
C LYS A 16 -10.54 15.10 1.76
N ASP A 17 -9.65 14.73 2.69
CA ASP A 17 -9.06 15.66 3.66
C ASP A 17 -8.02 16.58 3.01
N THR A 18 -7.27 16.09 2.02
CA THR A 18 -6.24 16.87 1.31
C THR A 18 -6.76 17.60 0.07
N GLY A 19 -7.92 17.19 -0.46
CA GLY A 19 -8.41 17.65 -1.75
C GLY A 19 -7.58 17.19 -2.95
N THR A 20 -6.68 16.21 -2.75
CA THR A 20 -5.86 15.64 -3.82
C THR A 20 -6.53 14.42 -4.45
N ARG A 21 -6.04 14.01 -5.61
CA ARG A 21 -6.49 12.87 -6.42
C ARG A 21 -5.33 11.96 -6.75
N THR A 22 -5.65 10.80 -7.30
CA THR A 22 -4.67 9.79 -7.72
C THR A 22 -3.56 10.37 -8.61
N ASP A 23 -3.90 11.29 -9.52
CA ASP A 23 -2.93 11.88 -10.45
C ASP A 23 -1.91 12.83 -9.82
N ASP A 24 -2.13 13.27 -8.57
CA ASP A 24 -1.18 14.10 -7.85
C ASP A 24 0.00 13.28 -7.27
N TYR A 25 -0.05 11.94 -7.40
CA TYR A 25 0.94 11.01 -6.87
C TYR A 25 1.53 10.14 -7.99
N ASP A 26 2.84 9.93 -7.91
CA ASP A 26 3.56 9.09 -8.87
C ASP A 26 3.17 7.62 -8.72
N MET A 27 2.98 7.18 -7.47
CA MET A 27 2.60 5.81 -7.14
C MET A 27 1.94 5.75 -5.76
N ILE A 28 0.96 4.85 -5.63
CA ILE A 28 0.33 4.45 -4.38
C ILE A 28 0.80 3.03 -4.07
N PHE A 29 1.44 2.85 -2.92
CA PHE A 29 1.93 1.57 -2.45
C PHE A 29 1.08 1.06 -1.29
N THR A 30 0.59 -0.17 -1.37
CA THR A 30 -0.03 -0.86 -0.22
C THR A 30 0.92 -1.88 0.40
N GLY A 31 0.73 -2.16 1.69
CA GLY A 31 1.60 -3.05 2.45
C GLY A 31 1.54 -4.49 1.99
N ASP A 32 0.43 -5.18 2.23
CA ASP A 32 0.35 -6.63 2.00
C ASP A 32 -1.06 -7.12 1.66
N LEU A 33 -1.73 -6.40 0.78
CA LEU A 33 -3.02 -6.83 0.25
C LEU A 33 -2.89 -8.09 -0.62
N GLY A 34 -1.72 -8.29 -1.24
CA GLY A 34 -1.49 -9.32 -2.24
C GLY A 34 -2.40 -9.15 -3.46
N ALA A 35 -2.41 -10.15 -4.34
CA ALA A 35 -3.18 -10.13 -5.59
C ALA A 35 -4.68 -10.00 -5.33
N VAL A 36 -5.20 -10.75 -4.35
CA VAL A 36 -6.63 -10.79 -4.04
C VAL A 36 -7.10 -9.50 -3.38
N GLY A 37 -6.35 -8.99 -2.39
CA GLY A 37 -6.69 -7.74 -1.72
C GLY A 37 -6.55 -6.53 -2.66
N SER A 38 -5.56 -6.54 -3.56
CA SER A 38 -5.41 -5.47 -4.56
C SER A 38 -6.62 -5.40 -5.50
N LEU A 39 -7.13 -6.54 -5.98
CA LEU A 39 -8.35 -6.57 -6.80
C LEU A 39 -9.56 -6.04 -6.03
N ALA A 40 -9.71 -6.46 -4.76
CA ALA A 40 -10.79 -5.97 -3.91
C ALA A 40 -10.69 -4.45 -3.65
N LEU A 41 -9.47 -3.93 -3.45
CA LEU A 41 -9.22 -2.50 -3.28
C LEU A 41 -9.68 -1.71 -4.52
N TYR A 42 -9.36 -2.18 -5.72
CA TYR A 42 -9.77 -1.52 -6.96
C TYR A 42 -11.29 -1.47 -7.10
N GLU A 43 -11.99 -2.56 -6.82
CA GLU A 43 -13.45 -2.59 -6.89
C GLU A 43 -14.12 -1.70 -5.85
N LEU A 44 -13.54 -1.58 -4.65
CA LEU A 44 -14.03 -0.69 -3.61
C LEU A 44 -13.86 0.79 -3.98
N LEU A 45 -12.66 1.19 -4.41
CA LEU A 45 -12.37 2.57 -4.80
C LEU A 45 -13.15 2.99 -6.06
N LYS A 46 -13.31 2.07 -7.01
CA LYS A 46 -14.09 2.31 -8.24
C LYS A 46 -15.55 2.67 -7.95
N LYS A 47 -16.16 2.08 -6.92
CA LYS A 47 -17.54 2.43 -6.50
C LYS A 47 -17.66 3.88 -6.04
N GLU A 48 -16.57 4.44 -5.52
CA GLU A 48 -16.47 5.83 -5.07
C GLU A 48 -15.89 6.77 -6.15
N GLY A 49 -15.75 6.29 -7.39
CA GLY A 49 -15.22 7.08 -8.51
C GLY A 49 -13.70 7.29 -8.49
N VAL A 50 -12.96 6.54 -7.67
CA VAL A 50 -11.50 6.63 -7.56
C VAL A 50 -10.84 5.46 -8.28
N PHE A 51 -9.93 5.75 -9.22
CA PHE A 51 -9.28 4.75 -10.07
C PHE A 51 -7.77 4.77 -9.87
N ILE A 52 -7.25 3.79 -9.11
CA ILE A 52 -5.81 3.76 -8.76
C ILE A 52 -5.00 2.70 -9.51
N LYS A 53 -5.64 1.82 -10.29
CA LYS A 53 -5.03 0.58 -10.82
C LYS A 53 -3.70 0.81 -11.56
N GLU A 54 -3.63 1.86 -12.37
CA GLU A 54 -2.43 2.19 -13.17
C GLU A 54 -1.30 2.81 -12.34
N ARG A 55 -1.61 3.32 -11.14
CA ARG A 55 -0.69 3.98 -10.21
C ARG A 55 -0.64 3.26 -8.86
N HIS A 56 -0.90 1.95 -8.84
CA HIS A 56 -0.91 1.15 -7.62
C HIS A 56 0.03 -0.05 -7.70
N LYS A 57 0.78 -0.28 -6.61
CA LYS A 57 1.56 -1.49 -6.40
C LYS A 57 1.42 -1.96 -4.96
N ASP A 58 1.41 -3.27 -4.75
CA ASP A 58 1.39 -3.87 -3.42
C ASP A 58 2.76 -4.44 -3.07
N CYS A 59 3.30 -4.16 -1.88
CA CYS A 59 4.62 -4.66 -1.49
C CYS A 59 4.67 -6.19 -1.43
N GLY A 60 3.57 -6.83 -1.04
CA GLY A 60 3.40 -8.29 -1.10
C GLY A 60 3.57 -8.87 -2.50
N MET A 61 3.26 -8.07 -3.53
CA MET A 61 3.40 -8.45 -4.94
C MET A 61 4.77 -8.09 -5.53
N MET A 62 5.57 -7.28 -4.83
CA MET A 62 6.89 -6.82 -5.28
C MET A 62 8.04 -7.63 -4.71
N ILE A 63 7.86 -8.28 -3.56
CA ILE A 63 8.97 -8.88 -2.80
C ILE A 63 9.43 -10.26 -3.31
N PHE A 64 8.61 -10.96 -4.11
CA PHE A 64 8.89 -12.30 -4.60
C PHE A 64 8.76 -12.41 -6.12
N ASP A 65 9.49 -13.37 -6.72
CA ASP A 65 9.23 -13.81 -8.08
C ASP A 65 8.01 -14.74 -8.08
N ARG A 66 6.87 -14.21 -8.51
CA ARG A 66 5.59 -14.94 -8.53
C ARG A 66 5.52 -16.04 -9.59
N THR A 67 6.48 -16.09 -10.52
CA THR A 67 6.53 -17.12 -11.57
C THR A 67 7.44 -18.27 -11.18
N GLY A 68 8.57 -17.97 -10.55
CA GLY A 68 9.54 -18.96 -10.09
C GLY A 68 9.33 -19.48 -8.66
N GLN A 69 8.48 -18.83 -7.85
CA GLN A 69 8.25 -19.19 -6.45
C GLN A 69 6.75 -19.40 -6.16
N ASP A 70 6.40 -20.46 -5.42
CA ASP A 70 5.03 -20.65 -4.93
C ASP A 70 4.76 -19.75 -3.73
N VAL A 71 4.22 -18.56 -4.01
CA VAL A 71 3.90 -17.53 -3.01
C VAL A 71 2.41 -17.21 -2.95
N HIS A 72 1.58 -18.05 -3.58
CA HIS A 72 0.13 -17.90 -3.63
C HIS A 72 -0.32 -16.46 -4.00
N ALA A 73 -0.91 -15.73 -3.04
CA ALA A 73 -1.41 -14.36 -3.24
C ALA A 73 -0.32 -13.28 -3.11
N GLY A 74 0.88 -13.60 -2.66
CA GLY A 74 1.98 -12.66 -2.41
C GLY A 74 2.53 -12.75 -0.97
N GLY A 75 3.49 -11.89 -0.66
CA GLY A 75 4.04 -11.71 0.68
C GLY A 75 3.07 -11.01 1.64
N SER A 76 3.24 -11.26 2.94
CA SER A 76 2.46 -10.62 4.01
C SER A 76 3.25 -10.47 5.30
N GLY A 77 2.78 -9.60 6.19
CA GLY A 77 3.37 -9.31 7.48
C GLY A 77 4.19 -8.03 7.51
N CYS A 78 4.54 -7.59 8.72
CA CYS A 78 5.22 -6.31 8.94
C CYS A 78 6.59 -6.21 8.25
N GLY A 79 7.31 -7.32 8.09
CA GLY A 79 8.57 -7.35 7.36
C GLY A 79 8.40 -7.09 5.86
N CYS A 80 7.28 -7.48 5.25
CA CYS A 80 7.07 -7.33 3.82
C CYS A 80 7.03 -5.86 3.40
N CYS A 81 6.14 -5.07 4.01
CA CYS A 81 5.97 -3.67 3.64
C CYS A 81 7.19 -2.83 4.05
N ALA A 82 7.81 -3.12 5.21
CA ALA A 82 9.00 -2.41 5.68
C ALA A 82 10.22 -2.68 4.77
N SER A 83 10.46 -3.94 4.40
CA SER A 83 11.59 -4.30 3.52
C SER A 83 11.45 -3.66 2.15
N VAL A 84 10.26 -3.68 1.54
CA VAL A 84 10.05 -3.07 0.21
C VAL A 84 10.13 -1.55 0.26
N LEU A 85 9.60 -0.92 1.32
CA LEU A 85 9.70 0.53 1.52
C LEU A 85 11.15 0.98 1.62
N CYS A 86 11.91 0.39 2.55
CA CYS A 86 13.28 0.80 2.84
C CYS A 86 14.30 0.39 1.76
N SER A 87 13.93 -0.47 0.82
CA SER A 87 14.77 -0.87 -0.31
C SER A 87 14.27 -0.23 -1.60
N GLU A 88 13.44 -0.94 -2.37
CA GLU A 88 13.01 -0.56 -3.72
C GLU A 88 12.37 0.84 -3.77
N ILE A 89 11.48 1.18 -2.83
CA ILE A 89 10.72 2.43 -2.89
C ILE A 89 11.62 3.64 -2.58
N PHE A 90 12.30 3.66 -1.43
CA PHE A 90 13.17 4.77 -1.06
C PHE A 90 14.41 4.88 -1.96
N ASN A 91 14.95 3.77 -2.48
CA ASN A 91 16.00 3.84 -3.50
C ASN A 91 15.44 4.48 -4.78
N GLY A 92 14.24 4.10 -5.21
CA GLY A 92 13.56 4.72 -6.34
C GLY A 92 13.33 6.23 -6.14
N MET A 93 12.95 6.65 -4.94
CA MET A 93 12.82 8.07 -4.62
C MET A 93 14.17 8.80 -4.69
N THR A 94 15.23 8.21 -4.12
CA THR A 94 16.58 8.79 -4.14
C THR A 94 17.10 8.96 -5.58
N GLN A 95 16.82 7.98 -6.44
CA GLN A 95 17.16 7.99 -7.87
C GLN A 95 16.24 8.89 -8.72
N GLY A 96 15.19 9.45 -8.14
CA GLY A 96 14.24 10.32 -8.84
C GLY A 96 13.19 9.61 -9.70
N LYS A 97 13.04 8.29 -9.55
CA LYS A 97 11.94 7.51 -10.15
C LYS A 97 10.58 7.93 -9.58
N TYR A 98 10.55 8.31 -8.31
CA TYR A 98 9.37 8.81 -7.62
C TYR A 98 9.70 10.08 -6.85
N SER A 99 8.80 11.06 -6.88
CA SER A 99 8.93 12.35 -6.18
C SER A 99 7.82 12.55 -5.14
N ASN A 100 6.60 12.07 -5.39
CA ASN A 100 5.47 12.18 -4.47
C ASN A 100 4.68 10.87 -4.46
N ILE A 101 4.70 10.15 -3.33
CA ILE A 101 4.05 8.82 -3.21
C ILE A 101 3.16 8.73 -1.99
N LEU A 102 2.15 7.85 -2.07
CA LEU A 102 1.38 7.42 -0.92
C LEU A 102 1.79 6.01 -0.54
N PHE A 103 2.09 5.79 0.74
CA PHE A 103 2.38 4.46 1.28
C PHE A 103 1.35 4.09 2.34
N VAL A 104 0.67 2.96 2.16
CA VAL A 104 -0.49 2.52 2.94
C VAL A 104 -0.19 1.16 3.58
N ALA A 105 0.26 1.18 4.83
CA ALA A 105 0.49 -0.04 5.60
C ALA A 105 -0.83 -0.61 6.11
N THR A 106 -1.08 -1.89 5.87
CA THR A 106 -2.31 -2.60 6.27
C THR A 106 -2.05 -3.60 7.38
N GLY A 107 -3.07 -3.88 8.19
CA GLY A 107 -2.98 -4.88 9.25
C GLY A 107 -4.32 -5.53 9.58
N ALA A 108 -4.28 -6.83 9.87
CA ALA A 108 -5.41 -7.57 10.43
C ALA A 108 -5.21 -7.73 11.93
N LEU A 109 -6.17 -7.27 12.73
CA LEU A 109 -6.09 -7.26 14.20
C LEU A 109 -6.69 -8.56 14.74
N LEU A 110 -5.90 -9.63 14.76
CA LEU A 110 -6.36 -10.97 15.17
C LEU A 110 -5.55 -11.56 16.32
N SER A 111 -6.16 -12.53 17.00
CA SER A 111 -5.51 -13.43 17.95
C SER A 111 -6.03 -14.84 17.75
N VAL A 112 -5.27 -15.85 18.19
CA VAL A 112 -5.68 -17.26 18.15
C VAL A 112 -7.05 -17.45 18.80
N THR A 113 -7.28 -16.79 19.94
CA THR A 113 -8.55 -16.84 20.66
C THR A 113 -9.72 -16.28 19.84
N SER A 114 -9.55 -15.09 19.24
CA SER A 114 -10.63 -14.46 18.45
C SER A 114 -11.00 -15.31 17.23
N VAL A 115 -10.00 -15.88 16.55
CA VAL A 115 -10.20 -16.78 15.40
C VAL A 115 -10.89 -18.06 15.84
N GLY A 116 -10.43 -18.69 16.93
CA GLY A 116 -11.04 -19.91 17.46
C GLY A 116 -12.50 -19.72 17.90
N GLN A 117 -12.86 -18.51 18.34
CA GLN A 117 -14.23 -18.11 18.65
C GLN A 117 -15.06 -17.71 17.42
N LYS A 118 -14.53 -17.85 16.21
CA LYS A 118 -15.17 -17.45 14.94
C LYS A 118 -15.64 -15.98 14.93
N LYS A 119 -14.93 -15.09 15.63
CA LYS A 119 -15.21 -13.66 15.60
C LYS A 119 -14.73 -13.04 14.28
N THR A 120 -15.38 -11.96 13.87
CA THR A 120 -14.90 -11.11 12.78
C THR A 120 -13.51 -10.57 13.11
N ILE A 121 -12.61 -10.51 12.13
CA ILE A 121 -11.28 -9.90 12.31
C ILE A 121 -11.34 -8.44 11.85
N PRO A 122 -11.13 -7.48 12.75
CA PRO A 122 -10.97 -6.08 12.39
C PRO A 122 -9.71 -5.86 11.55
N SER A 123 -9.74 -4.86 10.69
CA SER A 123 -8.58 -4.43 9.90
C SER A 123 -8.33 -2.94 10.06
N VAL A 124 -7.08 -2.53 9.86
CA VAL A 124 -6.62 -1.14 9.95
C VAL A 124 -5.67 -0.84 8.79
N ALA A 125 -5.63 0.42 8.37
CA ALA A 125 -4.66 0.92 7.42
C ALA A 125 -4.15 2.31 7.81
N HIS A 126 -2.84 2.51 7.74
CA HIS A 126 -2.18 3.79 8.02
C HIS A 126 -1.47 4.28 6.77
N LEU A 127 -1.72 5.53 6.39
CA LEU A 127 -1.17 6.16 5.19
C LEU A 127 -0.13 7.22 5.57
N VAL A 128 1.02 7.17 4.89
CA VAL A 128 2.07 8.18 4.96
C VAL A 128 2.31 8.72 3.55
N ASN A 129 2.31 10.05 3.41
CA ASN A 129 2.71 10.73 2.19
C ASN A 129 4.21 11.03 2.24
N PHE A 130 4.99 10.47 1.32
CA PHE A 130 6.42 10.77 1.21
C PHE A 130 6.68 11.64 0.00
N THR A 131 7.33 12.78 0.24
CA THR A 131 7.75 13.72 -0.81
C THR A 131 9.26 13.85 -0.82
N ARG A 132 9.87 13.75 -2.00
CA ARG A 132 11.30 13.95 -2.20
C ARG A 132 11.61 15.45 -2.21
N THR A 133 12.50 15.88 -1.33
CA THR A 133 13.08 17.23 -1.37
C THR A 133 14.41 17.18 -2.12
N LEU A 134 14.59 18.07 -3.09
CA LEU A 134 15.92 18.30 -3.67
C LEU A 134 16.69 19.19 -2.70
N ASN A 135 17.76 18.67 -2.09
CA ASN A 135 18.71 19.53 -1.38
C ASN A 135 19.33 20.49 -2.38
N ARG A 136 19.03 21.79 -2.23
CA ARG A 136 19.62 22.86 -3.04
C ARG A 136 21.05 23.24 -2.60
N ASP A 137 21.56 22.62 -1.53
CA ASP A 137 22.77 23.08 -0.83
C ASP A 137 24.00 22.19 -1.07
N ALA A 138 24.04 21.40 -2.15
CA ALA A 138 25.21 20.57 -2.51
C ALA A 138 26.06 21.17 -3.64
N SER A 139 26.00 22.49 -3.82
CA SER A 139 26.78 23.25 -4.80
C SER A 139 27.33 24.54 -4.21
N GLU A 140 28.03 24.42 -3.08
CA GLU A 140 29.05 25.37 -2.61
C GLU A 140 30.32 24.61 -2.20
#